data_AF-A0A392S1K1-F1
#
_entry.id   AF-A0A392S1K1-F1
#
_cell.length_a   1.000
_cell.length_b   1.000
_cell.length_c   1.000
_cell.angle_alpha   90.00
_cell.angle_beta   90.00
_cell.angle_gamma   90.00
#
_symmetry.space_group_name_H-M   'P 1'
#
loop_
_entity.id
_entity.type
_entity.pdbx_description
1 polymer ?
#
loop_
_entity_poly.entity_id
_entity_poly.type
_entity_poly.pdbx_seq_one_letter_code
_entity_poly.pdbx_strand_id
1 'polypeptide(L)' 'MPLRIEGREVKKLMNKEIASVKVLWGGPAGENATWELEGKMKSSYPELFS' A
#
# COMPACT_ATOMS: atom_id res chain seq x y z
N MET A 1 7.74 10.37 1.80
CA MET A 1 7.05 9.71 2.94
C MET A 1 5.70 9.21 2.44
N PRO A 2 5.20 8.05 2.90
CA PRO A 2 3.86 7.63 2.56
C PRO A 2 2.86 8.57 3.24
N LEU A 3 1.88 9.05 2.48
CA LEU A 3 0.88 10.02 2.91
C LEU A 3 -0.39 9.30 3.37
N ARG A 4 -0.93 8.43 2.51
CA ARG A 4 -2.17 7.71 2.77
C ARG A 4 -2.33 6.52 1.84
N ILE A 5 -3.23 5.61 2.22
CA ILE A 5 -3.68 4.51 1.36
C ILE A 5 -4.88 4.98 0.55
N GLU A 6 -4.74 4.92 -0.77
CA GLU A 6 -5.77 5.29 -1.74
C GLU A 6 -6.70 4.11 -2.08
N GLY A 7 -6.24 2.88 -1.89
CA GLY A 7 -7.03 1.72 -2.22
C GLY A 7 -6.40 0.41 -1.80
N ARG A 8 -7.20 -0.65 -1.84
CA ARG A 8 -6.83 -2.01 -1.50
C ARG A 8 -7.28 -2.95 -2.61
N GLU A 9 -6.40 -3.83 -3.05
CA GLU A 9 -6.71 -4.90 -3.99
C GLU A 9 -6.21 -6.22 -3.45
N VAL A 10 -7.05 -7.25 -3.51
CA VAL A 10 -6.67 -8.62 -3.13
C VAL A 10 -6.68 -9.47 -4.38
N LYS A 11 -5.52 -9.93 -4.80
CA LYS A 11 -5.37 -10.87 -5.91
C LYS A 11 -5.41 -12.29 -5.36
N LYS A 12 -6.42 -13.05 -5.77
CA LYS A 12 -6.51 -14.49 -5.50
C LYS A 12 -5.72 -15.23 -6.58
N LEU A 13 -4.63 -15.86 -6.17
CA LEU A 13 -3.92 -16.86 -6.96
C LEU A 13 -4.45 -18.25 -6.59
N MET A 14 -4.14 -19.24 -7.43
CA MET A 14 -4.70 -20.60 -7.38
C MET A 14 -4.64 -21.27 -5.99
N ASN A 15 -3.67 -20.86 -5.15
CA ASN A 15 -3.38 -21.41 -3.83
C ASN A 15 -2.93 -20.35 -2.80
N LYS A 16 -2.98 -19.06 -3.14
CA LYS A 16 -2.57 -17.96 -2.25
C LYS A 16 -3.38 -16.69 -2.51
N GLU A 17 -3.66 -15.93 -1.47
CA GLU A 17 -4.21 -14.58 -1.61
C GLU A 17 -3.11 -13.56 -1.33
N ILE A 18 -2.94 -12.60 -2.23
CA ILE A 18 -1.98 -11.51 -2.08
C ILE A 18 -2.76 -10.21 -1.98
N ALA A 19 -2.69 -9.56 -0.81
CA ALA A 19 -3.25 -8.24 -0.60
C ALA A 19 -2.20 -7.16 -0.89
N SER A 20 -2.56 -6.21 -1.75
CA SER A 20 -1.78 -5.04 -2.10
C SER A 20 -2.58 -3.78 -1.79
N VAL A 21 -1.90 -2.73 -1.38
CA VAL A 21 -2.47 -1.41 -1.12
C VAL A 21 -1.83 -0.39 -2.04
N LYS A 22 -2.65 0.51 -2.58
CA LYS A 22 -2.19 1.66 -3.34
C LYS A 22 -1.82 2.74 -2.35
N VAL A 23 -0.54 3.09 -2.26
CA VAL A 23 -0.03 4.10 -1.33
C VAL A 23 0.38 5.34 -2.09
N LEU A 24 -0.11 6.48 -1.63
CA LEU A 24 0.31 7.79 -2.10
C LEU A 24 1.57 8.19 -1.33
N TRP A 25 2.58 8.62 -2.05
CA TRP A 25 3.86 9.07 -1.53
C TRP A 25 4.02 10.55 -1.81
N GLY A 26 4.32 11.29 -0.75
CA GLY A 26 4.76 12.68 -0.86
C GLY A 26 6.25 12.72 -1.12
N GLY A 27 6.65 13.39 -2.20
CA GLY A 27 8.04 13.63 -2.54
C GLY A 27 8.28 15.01 -3.15
N PRO A 28 9.56 15.41 -3.32
CA PRO A 28 9.92 16.72 -3.88
C PRO A 28 9.43 16.92 -5.33
N ALA A 29 9.19 15.83 -6.05
CA ALA A 29 8.72 15.83 -7.44
C ALA A 29 7.18 15.75 -7.56
N GLY A 30 6.45 15.75 -6.44
CA GLY A 30 4.98 15.66 -6.40
C GLY A 30 4.46 14.43 -5.66
N GLU A 31 3.17 14.17 -5.87
CA GLU A 31 2.47 13.00 -5.33
C GLU A 31 2.62 11.81 -6.30
N ASN A 32 3.19 10.71 -5.81
CA ASN A 32 3.32 9.48 -6.57
C ASN A 32 2.49 8.38 -5.94
N ALA A 33 1.79 7.57 -6.74
CA ALA A 33 1.05 6.42 -6.24
C ALA A 33 1.73 5.11 -6.68
N THR A 34 2.05 4.23 -5.72
CA THR A 34 2.57 2.89 -6.02
C THR A 34 1.73 1.82 -5.34
N TRP A 35 1.80 0.59 -5.86
CA TRP A 35 1.19 -0.58 -5.23
C TRP A 35 2.22 -1.31 -4.39
N GLU A 36 1.97 -1.40 -3.09
CA GLU A 36 2.83 -2.12 -2.13
C GLU A 36 2.05 -3.26 -1.47
N LEU A 37 2.77 -4.27 -0.98
CA LEU A 37 2.14 -5.37 -0.25
C LEU A 37 1.53 -4.87 1.07
N GLU A 38 0.29 -5.24 1.34
CA GLU A 38 -0.44 -4.83 2.54
C GLU A 38 0.32 -5.25 3.81
N GLY A 39 0.80 -6.50 3.86
CA GLY A 39 1.52 -7.01 5.03
C GLY A 39 2.82 -6.25 5.32
N LYS A 40 3.52 -5.80 4.27
CA LYS A 40 4.73 -4.98 4.41
C LYS A 40 4.36 -3.59 4.93
N MET A 41 3.34 -2.95 4.34
CA MET A 41 2.92 -1.61 4.75
C MET A 41 2.34 -1.59 6.16
N LYS A 42 1.61 -2.63 6.59
CA LYS A 42 1.13 -2.76 7.98
C LYS A 42 2.26 -2.88 8.99
N SER A 43 3.38 -3.49 8.60
CA SER A 43 4.55 -3.65 9.46
C SER A 43 5.39 -2.38 9.51
N SER A 44 5.60 -1.73 8.35
CA SER A 44 6.45 -0.53 8.25
C SER A 44 5.74 0.78 8.61
N TYR A 45 4.44 0.90 8.31
CA TYR A 45 3.62 2.09 8.48
C TYR A 45 2.23 1.74 9.01
N PRO A 46 2.12 1.13 10.20
CA PRO A 46 0.83 0.74 10.80
C PRO A 46 -0.15 1.92 10.95
N GLU A 47 0.36 3.14 11.12
CA GLU A 47 -0.42 4.37 11.27
C GLU A 47 -1.29 4.71 10.04
N LEU A 48 -0.92 4.21 8.86
CA LEU A 48 -1.70 4.44 7.63
C LEU A 48 -2.93 3.52 7.52
N PHE A 49 -3.06 2.54 8.42
CA PHE A 49 -4.15 1.56 8.46
C PHE A 49 -5.13 1.79 9.63
N SER A 50 -4.94 2.86 10.40
CA SER A 50 -5.80 3.24 11.53
C SER A 50 -7.03 4.05 11.11
#